data_AF-A0A8X6LYD0-F1
#
_entry.id   AF-A0A8X6LYD0-F1
#
_cell.length_a   1.000
_cell.length_b   1.000
_cell.length_c   1.000
_cell.angle_alpha   90.00
_cell.angle_beta   90.00
_cell.angle_gamma   90.00
#
_symmetry.space_group_name_H-M   'P 1'
#
loop_
_entity.id
_entity.type
_entity.pdbx_description
1 polymer ?
#
loop_
_entity_poly.entity_id
_entity_poly.type
_entity_poly.pdbx_seq_one_letter_code
_entity_poly.pdbx_strand_id
1 'polypeptide(L)'
;MDTAFVNAANENYGRIYRDPAIERHFDKNWEHSIYYLTQETLKRASEKNITVIEAAYQMADVYIQQKHPLWPDRTKNIIKSLVEGQWHHGQDFWRKRRNFAKSDCT
;
A
#
# COMPACT_ATOMS: atom_id res chain seq x y z
N MET A 1 18.33 -19.01 20.35
CA MET A 1 17.28 -18.08 20.80
C MET A 1 17.33 -16.91 19.85
N ASP A 2 16.58 -17.01 18.75
CA ASP A 2 16.52 -15.94 17.75
C ASP A 2 15.59 -14.86 18.27
N THR A 3 16.19 -13.72 18.59
CA THR A 3 15.48 -12.51 19.00
C THR A 3 14.50 -12.14 17.89
N ALA A 4 13.19 -12.28 18.15
CA ALA A 4 12.17 -11.72 17.27
C ALA A 4 12.32 -10.20 17.27
N PHE A 5 13.03 -9.66 16.28
CA PHE A 5 13.04 -8.23 16.01
C PHE A 5 11.65 -7.88 15.48
N VAL A 6 10.76 -7.42 16.34
CA VAL A 6 9.44 -6.93 15.95
C VAL A 6 9.64 -5.62 15.19
N ASN A 7 9.92 -5.73 13.89
CA ASN A 7 10.07 -4.60 12.97
C ASN A 7 8.74 -3.86 12.73
N ALA A 8 7.62 -4.44 13.20
CA ALA A 8 6.27 -3.90 13.09
C ALA A 8 5.98 -2.71 14.02
N ALA A 9 6.86 -2.39 14.98
CA ALA A 9 6.66 -1.27 15.90
C ALA A 9 6.99 0.11 15.28
N ASN A 10 7.52 0.16 14.05
CA ASN A 10 7.92 1.41 13.40
C ASN A 10 7.47 1.49 11.93
N GLU A 11 6.31 0.89 11.61
CA GLU A 11 5.69 1.08 10.32
C GLU A 11 5.11 2.50 10.26
N ASN A 12 5.91 3.41 9.73
CA ASN A 12 5.55 4.81 9.59
C ASN A 12 4.50 4.95 8.48
N TYR A 13 3.24 4.70 8.84
CA TYR A 13 2.10 4.93 7.96
C TYR A 13 1.62 6.37 8.08
N GLY A 14 1.16 6.90 6.96
CA GLY A 14 0.67 8.26 6.88
C GLY A 14 0.29 8.61 5.46
N ARG A 15 -0.09 9.87 5.27
CA ARG A 15 -0.60 10.36 3.99
C ARG A 15 0.54 10.98 3.21
N ILE A 16 0.78 10.46 2.02
CA ILE A 16 1.67 11.07 1.02
C ILE A 16 0.87 11.30 -0.25
N TYR A 17 0.94 12.52 -0.79
CA TYR A 17 0.36 12.83 -2.08
C TYR A 17 1.14 12.10 -3.17
N ARG A 18 0.43 11.35 -4.03
CA ARG A 18 1.05 10.50 -5.06
C ARG A 18 2.13 9.59 -4.49
N ASP A 19 1.74 8.84 -3.47
CA ASP A 19 2.65 7.96 -2.75
C ASP A 19 3.26 6.89 -3.68
N PRO A 20 4.58 6.88 -3.93
CA PRO A 20 5.20 5.96 -4.86
C PRO A 20 5.06 4.49 -4.43
N ALA A 21 5.00 4.22 -3.11
CA ALA A 21 4.80 2.86 -2.60
C ALA A 21 3.39 2.32 -2.92
N ILE A 22 2.41 3.22 -3.04
CA ILE A 22 1.03 2.90 -3.43
C ILE A 22 0.88 2.94 -4.94
N GLU A 23 1.33 4.00 -5.61
CA GLU A 23 1.13 4.21 -7.04
C GLU A 23 1.78 3.13 -7.91
N ARG A 24 2.89 2.53 -7.47
CA ARG A 24 3.50 1.38 -8.15
C ARG A 24 2.54 0.20 -8.34
N HIS A 25 1.51 0.05 -7.50
CA HIS A 25 0.49 -0.99 -7.68
C HIS A 25 -0.32 -0.83 -8.98
N PHE A 26 -0.31 0.36 -9.59
CA PHE A 26 -0.94 0.65 -10.88
C PHE A 26 0.01 0.48 -12.07
N ASP A 27 1.31 0.25 -11.84
CA ASP A 27 2.27 -0.03 -12.91
C ASP A 27 2.13 -1.48 -13.40
N LYS A 28 1.79 -1.67 -14.67
CA LYS A 28 1.59 -3.00 -15.26
C LYS A 28 2.85 -3.86 -15.32
N ASN A 29 4.03 -3.24 -15.22
CA ASN A 29 5.31 -3.92 -15.33
C ASN A 29 5.88 -4.37 -13.98
N TRP A 30 5.27 -3.95 -12.87
CA TRP A 30 5.73 -4.35 -11.55
C TRP A 30 5.08 -5.68 -11.14
N GLU A 31 5.91 -6.63 -10.69
CA GLU A 31 5.53 -8.03 -10.37
C GLU A 31 4.57 -8.18 -9.17
N HIS A 32 4.37 -7.12 -8.38
CA HIS A 32 3.35 -7.09 -7.33
C HIS A 32 2.25 -6.05 -7.60
N SER A 33 2.17 -5.55 -8.83
CA SER A 33 1.06 -4.69 -9.23
C SER A 33 -0.26 -5.45 -9.24
N ILE A 34 -1.36 -4.69 -9.11
CA ILE A 34 -2.71 -5.27 -9.18
C ILE A 34 -2.89 -5.97 -10.52
N TYR A 35 -2.42 -5.35 -11.61
CA TYR A 35 -2.52 -5.92 -12.96
C TYR A 35 -1.76 -7.25 -13.07
N TYR A 36 -0.48 -7.27 -12.69
CA TYR A 36 0.37 -8.45 -12.80
C TYR A 36 -0.15 -9.59 -11.93
N LEU A 37 -0.42 -9.33 -10.64
CA LEU A 37 -0.92 -10.36 -9.72
C LEU A 37 -2.27 -10.93 -10.17
N THR A 38 -3.15 -10.10 -10.73
CA THR A 38 -4.42 -10.58 -11.29
C THR A 38 -4.18 -11.53 -12.47
N GLN A 39 -3.31 -11.17 -13.41
CA GLN A 39 -2.98 -12.03 -14.55
C GLN A 39 -2.35 -13.36 -14.10
N GLU A 40 -1.40 -13.31 -13.17
CA GLU A 40 -0.76 -14.52 -12.65
C GLU A 40 -1.73 -15.42 -11.88
N THR A 41 -2.66 -14.83 -11.11
CA THR A 41 -3.69 -15.60 -10.40
C THR A 41 -4.59 -16.35 -11.39
N LEU A 42 -5.07 -15.67 -12.44
CA LEU A 42 -5.92 -16.27 -13.47
C LEU A 42 -5.18 -17.35 -14.26
N LYS A 43 -3.94 -17.07 -14.67
CA LYS A 43 -3.08 -18.02 -15.38
C LYS A 43 -2.85 -19.28 -14.55
N ARG A 44 -2.47 -19.12 -13.27
CA ARG A 44 -2.25 -20.24 -12.35
C ARG A 44 -3.51 -21.07 -12.13
N ALA A 45 -4.67 -20.43 -11.98
CA ALA A 45 -5.95 -21.12 -11.86
C ALA A 45 -6.22 -22.00 -13.10
N SER A 46 -6.01 -21.44 -14.29
CA SER A 46 -6.17 -22.15 -15.56
C SER A 46 -5.18 -23.31 -15.73
N GLU A 47 -3.89 -23.09 -15.49
CA GLU A 47 -2.83 -24.09 -15.70
C GLU A 47 -2.93 -25.27 -14.73
N LYS A 48 -3.39 -25.01 -13.49
CA LYS A 48 -3.51 -26.03 -12.45
C LYS A 48 -4.90 -26.64 -12.35
N ASN A 49 -5.86 -26.15 -13.14
CA ASN A 49 -7.26 -26.55 -13.07
C ASN A 49 -7.85 -26.43 -11.65
N ILE A 50 -7.61 -25.27 -11.01
CA ILE A 50 -8.13 -24.92 -9.67
C ILE A 50 -8.93 -23.63 -9.75
N THR A 51 -9.68 -23.31 -8.70
CA THR A 51 -10.43 -22.05 -8.63
C THR A 51 -9.47 -20.85 -8.50
N VAL A 52 -9.93 -19.68 -8.94
CA VAL A 52 -9.20 -18.40 -8.79
C VAL A 52 -8.89 -18.11 -7.32
N ILE A 53 -9.81 -18.47 -6.42
CA ILE A 53 -9.65 -18.27 -4.98
C ILE A 53 -8.52 -19.16 -4.44
N GLU A 54 -8.47 -20.43 -4.81
CA GLU A 54 -7.38 -21.33 -4.41
C GLU A 54 -6.02 -20.87 -4.96
N ALA A 55 -5.97 -20.41 -6.21
CA ALA A 55 -4.75 -19.84 -6.79
C ALA A 55 -4.27 -18.60 -6.00
N ALA A 56 -5.20 -17.70 -5.64
CA ALA A 56 -4.90 -16.52 -4.85
C ALA A 56 -4.39 -16.88 -3.44
N TYR A 57 -5.00 -17.85 -2.76
CA TYR A 57 -4.53 -18.31 -1.45
C TYR A 57 -3.12 -18.89 -1.54
N GLN A 58 -2.84 -19.75 -2.52
CA GLN A 58 -1.49 -20.29 -2.72
C GLN A 58 -0.45 -19.20 -2.97
N MET A 59 -0.80 -18.12 -3.67
CA MET A 59 0.10 -16.99 -3.87
C MET A 59 0.30 -16.19 -2.57
N ALA A 60 -0.78 -15.94 -1.83
CA ALA A 60 -0.74 -15.25 -0.55
C ALA A 60 0.13 -15.98 0.49
N ASP A 61 0.02 -17.31 0.56
CA ASP A 61 0.82 -18.17 1.45
C ASP A 61 2.33 -18.04 1.18
N VAL A 62 2.73 -17.77 -0.06
CA VAL A 62 4.13 -17.49 -0.40
C VAL A 62 4.53 -16.07 -0.02
N TYR A 63 3.69 -15.08 -0.33
CA TYR A 63 4.00 -13.68 -0.06
C TYR A 63 4.04 -13.33 1.43
N ILE A 64 3.22 -13.98 2.27
CA ILE A 64 3.22 -13.74 3.72
C ILE A 64 4.54 -14.17 4.40
N GLN A 65 5.30 -15.09 3.78
CA GLN A 65 6.63 -15.49 4.26
C GLN A 65 7.71 -14.49 3.89
N GLN A 66 7.42 -13.55 2.99
CA GLN A 66 8.38 -12.52 2.60
C GLN A 66 8.48 -11.47 3.70
N LYS A 67 9.70 -10.96 3.91
CA LYS A 67 9.91 -9.87 4.87
C LYS A 67 9.16 -8.64 4.40
N HIS A 68 8.44 -8.01 5.32
CA HIS A 68 7.81 -6.72 5.06
C HIS A 68 8.87 -5.71 4.59
N PRO A 69 8.60 -4.92 3.53
CA PRO A 69 9.56 -3.94 3.04
C PRO A 69 9.88 -2.88 4.09
N LEU A 70 11.15 -2.52 4.18
CA LEU A 70 11.56 -1.31 4.90
C LEU A 70 11.37 -0.11 4.00
N TRP A 71 10.85 0.98 4.56
CA TRP A 71 10.67 2.25 3.85
C TRP A 71 11.57 3.31 4.47
N PRO A 72 12.80 3.50 3.94
CA PRO A 72 13.68 4.56 4.39
C PRO A 72 13.00 5.93 4.29
N ASP A 73 13.27 6.80 5.26
CA ASP A 73 12.78 8.19 5.31
C ASP A 73 11.26 8.35 5.23
N ARG A 74 10.49 7.29 5.48
CA ARG A 74 9.04 7.30 5.29
C ARG A 74 8.35 8.36 6.14
N THR A 75 8.72 8.49 7.41
CA THR A 75 8.22 9.54 8.31
C THR A 75 8.50 10.94 7.78
N LYS A 76 9.71 11.17 7.29
CA LYS A 76 10.12 12.46 6.72
C LYS A 76 9.28 12.81 5.49
N ASN A 77 9.03 11.82 4.62
CA ASN A 77 8.18 11.99 3.44
C ASN A 77 6.72 12.30 3.82
N ILE A 78 6.18 11.65 4.86
CA ILE A 78 4.84 11.93 5.39
C ILE A 78 4.76 13.37 5.90
N ILE A 79 5.68 13.78 6.78
CA ILE A 79 5.72 15.14 7.33
C ILE A 79 5.80 16.17 6.20
N LYS A 80 6.71 15.95 5.24
CA LYS A 80 6.86 16.82 4.07
C LYS A 80 5.54 16.94 3.30
N SER A 81 4.88 15.82 2.99
CA SER A 81 3.61 15.85 2.25
C SER A 81 2.48 16.55 3.01
N LEU A 82 2.42 16.44 4.34
CA LEU A 82 1.43 17.13 5.16
C LEU A 82 1.66 18.66 5.19
N VAL A 83 2.91 19.08 5.31
CA VAL A 83 3.29 20.50 5.28
C VAL A 83 3.01 21.11 3.90
N GLU A 84 3.42 20.45 2.83
CA GLU A 84 3.12 20.86 1.44
C GLU A 84 1.61 20.89 1.16
N GLY A 85 0.86 19.94 1.73
CA GLY A 85 -0.59 19.87 1.67
C GLY A 85 -1.32 20.93 2.52
N GLN A 86 -0.59 21.75 3.28
CA GLN A 86 -1.12 22.81 4.14
C GLN A 86 -2.06 22.27 5.25
N TRP A 87 -1.81 21.04 5.73
CA TRP A 87 -2.59 20.37 6.80
C TRP A 87 -2.80 21.26 8.02
N HIS A 88 -1.74 21.95 8.43
CA HIS A 88 -1.71 22.84 9.59
C HIS A 88 -2.56 24.11 9.43
N HIS A 89 -3.00 24.44 8.21
CA HIS A 89 -3.96 25.52 7.92
C HIS A 89 -5.39 24.99 7.70
N GLY A 90 -5.67 23.75 8.12
CA GLY A 90 -6.97 23.10 7.94
C GLY A 90 -7.24 22.62 6.50
N GLN A 91 -6.26 22.76 5.60
CA GLN A 91 -6.32 22.31 4.21
C GLN A 91 -5.61 20.97 4.07
N ASP A 92 -6.04 20.07 3.20
CA ASP A 92 -5.26 18.86 2.89
C ASP A 92 -5.63 18.44 1.47
N PHE A 93 -4.73 17.78 0.75
CA PHE A 93 -5.02 17.24 -0.57
C PHE A 93 -6.17 16.22 -0.56
N TRP A 94 -6.45 15.60 0.60
CA TRP A 94 -7.64 14.75 0.78
C TRP A 94 -8.92 15.53 1.10
N ARG A 95 -8.84 16.63 1.87
CA ARG A 95 -10.00 17.48 2.20
C ARG A 95 -10.56 18.22 0.98
N LYS A 96 -9.77 18.39 -0.07
CA LYS A 96 -10.21 18.95 -1.36
C LYS A 96 -11.03 17.98 -2.21
N ARG A 97 -11.12 16.69 -1.85
CA ARG A 97 -11.97 15.73 -2.58
C ARG A 97 -13.44 15.92 -2.17
N ARG A 98 -14.34 15.97 -3.16
CA ARG A 98 -15.80 16.20 -3.01
C ARG A 98 -16.53 15.29 -2.01
N ASN A 99 -15.92 14.18 -1.58
CA ASN A 99 -16.59 13.11 -0.85
C ASN A 99 -16.23 13.02 0.65
N PHE A 100 -15.44 13.95 1.18
CA PHE A 100 -15.27 14.05 2.63
C PHE A 100 -16.30 15.01 3.21
N ALA A 101 -16.95 14.61 4.30
CA ALA A 101 -17.80 15.49 5.08
C ALA A 101 -16.99 16.74 5.42
N LYS A 102 -17.46 17.90 4.97
CA LYS A 102 -16.93 19.17 5.46
C LYS A 102 -17.30 19.18 6.94
N SER A 103 -16.30 19.18 7.82
CA SER A 103 -16.55 19.55 9.20
C SER A 103 -17.05 20.98 9.16
N ASP A 104 -18.32 21.21 9.49
CA ASP A 104 -18.85 22.54 9.69
C ASP A 104 -17.99 23.22 10.76
N CYS A 105 -17.16 24.17 10.33
CA CYS A 105 -16.42 25.03 11.26
C CYS A 105 -17.42 26.05 11.81
N THR A 106 -17.90 25.83 13.03
CA THR A 106 -18.34 26.91 13.93
C THR A 106 -17.12 27.58 14.56
#